data_AF-A0A848WCK6-F1
#
_entry.id   AF-A0A848WCK6-F1
#
_cell.length_a   1.000
_cell.length_b   1.000
_cell.length_c   1.000
_cell.angle_alpha   90.00
_cell.angle_beta   90.00
_cell.angle_gamma   90.00
#
_symmetry.space_group_name_H-M   'P 1'
#
loop_
_entity.id
_entity.type
_entity.pdbx_description
1 polymer ?
#
loop_
_entity_poly.entity_id
_entity_poly.type
_entity_poly.pdbx_seq_one_letter_code
_entity_poly.pdbx_strand_id
1 'polypeptide(L)' 'LLLGGAVAGGRFVGDWPGLSESALYEGRDVRPTTDYRSLLKAMLRDRMGLDEAFLEDTVFPGSRSAPAANGLFRSA' A
#
# COMPACT_ATOMS: atom_id res chain seq x y z
N LEU A 1 -0.29 -6.71 -5.04
CA LEU A 1 -0.65 -6.22 -6.39
C LEU A 1 -2.12 -5.82 -6.37
N LEU A 2 -2.48 -4.63 -6.87
CA LEU A 2 -3.87 -4.19 -7.04
C LEU A 2 -4.20 -4.16 -8.52
N LEU A 3 -5.38 -4.66 -8.89
CA LEU A 3 -5.84 -4.78 -10.27
C LEU A 3 -7.32 -4.38 -10.36
N GLY A 4 -7.75 -3.89 -11.52
CA GLY A 4 -9.15 -3.57 -11.80
C GLY A 4 -9.37 -2.15 -12.35
N GLY A 5 -10.53 -1.92 -12.97
CA GLY A 5 -10.82 -0.68 -13.70
C GLY A 5 -10.80 0.60 -12.85
N ALA A 6 -11.12 0.49 -11.56
CA ALA A 6 -11.12 1.60 -10.62
C ALA A 6 -9.75 1.84 -9.95
N VAL A 7 -8.75 0.99 -10.19
CA VAL A 7 -7.39 1.20 -9.70
C VAL A 7 -6.73 2.31 -10.53
N ALA A 8 -6.10 3.27 -9.84
CA ALA A 8 -5.20 4.24 -10.44
C ALA A 8 -3.84 3.57 -10.71
N GLY A 9 -3.85 2.63 -11.66
CA GLY A 9 -2.71 1.78 -12.02
C GLY A 9 -1.67 2.46 -12.90
N GLY A 10 -0.70 1.68 -13.39
CA GLY A 10 0.40 2.19 -14.22
C GLY A 10 1.53 2.84 -13.41
N ARG A 11 1.57 2.60 -12.09
CA ARG A 11 2.60 3.15 -11.19
C ARG A 11 2.99 2.15 -10.12
N PHE A 12 4.20 2.33 -9.59
CA PHE A 12 4.63 1.71 -8.35
C PHE A 12 4.19 2.58 -7.15
N VAL A 13 3.83 1.95 -6.04
CA VAL A 13 3.46 2.65 -4.80
C VAL A 13 4.55 2.38 -3.76
N GLY A 14 5.33 3.42 -3.46
CA GLY A 14 6.54 3.36 -2.66
C GLY A 14 7.77 3.79 -3.47
N ASP A 15 8.94 3.58 -2.89
CA ASP A 15 10.20 3.83 -3.58
C ASP A 15 10.56 2.61 -4.43
N TRP A 16 10.70 2.78 -5.75
CA TRP A 16 11.21 1.72 -6.62
C TRP A 16 12.74 1.80 -6.66
N PRO A 17 13.48 0.84 -6.08
CA PRO A 17 14.93 0.93 -6.02
C PRO A 17 15.62 0.52 -7.33
N GLY A 18 14.90 -0.10 -8.27
CA GLY A 18 15.48 -0.64 -9.51
C GLY A 18 15.90 -2.10 -9.40
N LEU A 19 16.55 -2.60 -10.46
CA LEU A 19 17.01 -3.99 -10.60
C LEU A 19 18.54 -4.09 -10.78
N SER A 20 19.29 -3.03 -10.49
CA SER A 20 20.76 -3.13 -10.47
C SER A 20 21.22 -3.98 -9.29
N GLU A 21 22.39 -4.61 -9.39
CA GLU A 21 22.94 -5.45 -8.31
C GLU A 21 23.02 -4.71 -6.97
N SER A 22 23.38 -3.42 -7.00
CA SER A 22 23.44 -2.57 -5.79
C SER A 22 22.07 -2.26 -5.18
N ALA A 23 20.98 -2.40 -5.95
CA ALA A 23 19.62 -2.14 -5.51
C ALA A 23 18.91 -3.39 -4.95
N LEU A 24 19.44 -4.58 -5.22
CA LEU A 24 18.90 -5.84 -4.74
C LEU A 24 19.29 -6.08 -3.27
N TYR A 25 18.30 -6.41 -2.46
CA TYR A 25 18.47 -6.94 -1.13
C TYR A 25 19.17 -8.30 -1.20
N GLU A 26 20.33 -8.40 -0.55
CA GLU A 26 21.18 -9.60 -0.53
C GLU A 26 21.52 -10.13 -1.94
N GLY A 27 21.50 -9.26 -2.96
CA GLY A 27 21.78 -9.63 -4.35
C GLY A 27 20.72 -10.50 -5.03
N ARG A 28 19.52 -10.65 -4.45
CA ARG A 28 18.47 -11.55 -4.98
C ARG A 28 17.16 -10.84 -5.30
N ASP A 29 16.58 -10.17 -4.31
CA ASP A 29 15.22 -9.62 -4.38
C ASP A 29 15.22 -8.11 -4.22
N VAL A 30 14.16 -7.44 -4.65
CA VAL A 30 13.97 -6.03 -4.30
C VAL A 30 13.49 -5.94 -2.84
N ARG A 31 14.10 -5.05 -2.05
CA ARG A 31 13.62 -4.82 -0.67
C ARG A 31 12.18 -4.29 -0.67
N PRO A 32 11.32 -4.71 0.28
CA PRO A 32 10.03 -4.06 0.48
C PRO A 32 10.22 -2.58 0.84
N THR A 33 9.55 -1.70 0.11
CA THR A 33 9.63 -0.23 0.33
C THR A 33 8.33 0.39 0.83
N THR A 34 7.27 -0.42 0.97
CA THR A 34 5.95 0.02 1.41
C THR A 34 5.40 -0.96 2.43
N ASP A 35 4.82 -0.42 3.51
CA ASP A 35 4.07 -1.23 4.46
C ASP A 35 2.77 -1.70 3.80
N TYR A 36 2.59 -3.02 3.68
CA TYR A 36 1.40 -3.60 3.05
C TYR A 36 0.11 -3.20 3.77
N ARG A 37 0.15 -2.90 5.08
CA ARG A 37 -1.02 -2.45 5.84
C ARG A 37 -1.56 -1.14 5.30
N SER A 38 -0.70 -0.23 4.84
CA SER A 38 -1.11 1.02 4.19
C SER A 38 -1.96 0.77 2.94
N LEU A 39 -1.62 -0.24 2.13
CA LEU A 39 -2.38 -0.61 0.95
C LEU A 39 -3.75 -1.23 1.30
N LEU A 40 -3.78 -2.11 2.31
CA LEU A 40 -5.00 -2.78 2.75
C LEU A 40 -5.97 -1.80 3.42
N LYS A 41 -5.47 -0.91 4.30
CA LYS A 41 -6.29 0.15 4.91
C LYS A 41 -6.93 1.05 3.86
N ALA A 42 -6.19 1.44 2.83
CA ALA A 42 -6.72 2.23 1.72
C ALA A 42 -7.84 1.48 0.97
N MET A 43 -7.66 0.18 0.70
CA MET A 43 -8.71 -0.64 0.08
C MET A 43 -9.98 -0.69 0.94
N LEU A 44 -9.84 -0.96 2.23
CA LEU A 44 -10.97 -1.07 3.15
C LEU A 44 -11.69 0.28 3.34
N ARG A 45 -10.95 1.37 3.47
CA ARG A 45 -11.49 2.73 3.57
C ARG A 45 -12.19 3.13 2.27
N ASP A 46 -11.46 3.11 1.15
CA ASP A 46 -11.93 3.73 -0.10
C ASP A 46 -12.95 2.86 -0.85
N ARG A 47 -12.92 1.53 -0.66
CA ARG A 47 -13.78 0.59 -1.41
C ARG A 47 -14.84 -0.10 -0.58
N MET A 48 -14.64 -0.21 0.74
CA MET A 48 -15.63 -0.79 1.66
C MET A 48 -16.22 0.25 2.62
N GLY A 49 -15.74 1.50 2.60
CA GLY A 49 -16.29 2.58 3.43
C GLY A 49 -16.03 2.38 4.92
N LEU A 50 -15.01 1.60 5.30
CA LEU A 50 -14.69 1.42 6.72
C LEU A 50 -14.08 2.67 7.32
N ASP A 51 -14.52 2.99 8.53
CA ASP A 51 -14.04 4.13 9.31
C ASP A 51 -12.57 3.96 9.75
N GLU A 52 -11.85 5.08 9.83
CA GLU A 52 -10.43 5.08 10.19
C GLU A 52 -10.19 4.58 11.62
N ALA A 53 -11.02 4.96 12.59
CA ALA A 53 -10.84 4.48 13.96
C ALA A 53 -11.05 2.97 14.04
N PHE A 54 -12.04 2.43 13.33
CA PHE A 54 -12.24 0.98 13.23
C PHE A 54 -11.03 0.26 12.61
N LEU A 55 -10.44 0.84 11.55
CA LEU A 55 -9.25 0.28 10.91
C LEU A 55 -8.04 0.29 11.85
N GLU A 56 -7.83 1.37 12.61
CA GLU A 56 -6.66 1.52 13.50
C GLU A 56 -6.79 0.76 14.82
N ASP A 57 -7.98 0.67 15.40
CA ASP A 57 -8.19 0.10 16.73
C ASP A 57 -8.63 -1.37 16.70
N THR A 58 -9.27 -1.82 15.61
CA THR A 58 -9.83 -3.19 15.53
C THR A 58 -9.16 -4.04 14.43
N VAL A 59 -9.06 -3.53 13.20
CA VAL A 59 -8.56 -4.34 12.08
C VAL A 59 -7.03 -4.45 12.09
N PHE A 60 -6.33 -3.34 12.37
CA PHE A 60 -4.88 -3.28 12.42
C PHE A 60 -4.35 -2.60 13.69
N PRO A 61 -4.63 -3.16 14.89
CA PRO A 61 -4.16 -2.58 16.15
C PRO A 61 -2.63 -2.42 16.17
N GLY A 62 -2.17 -1.28 16.67
CA GLY A 62 -0.73 -0.98 16.79
C GLY A 62 -0.02 -0.64 15.48
N SER A 63 -0.75 -0.31 14.42
CA SER A 63 -0.19 -0.04 13.09
C SER A 63 -0.34 1.41 12.59
N ARG A 64 -0.61 2.36 13.50
CA ARG A 64 -0.81 3.77 13.14
C ARG A 64 0.37 4.42 12.42
N SER A 65 1.59 3.87 12.55
CA SER A 65 2.77 4.27 11.77
C SER A 65 2.68 3.95 10.27
N ALA A 66 1.72 3.12 9.87
CA ALA A 66 1.41 2.75 8.50
C ALA A 66 0.00 3.27 8.13
N PRO A 67 -0.15 4.57 7.82
CA PRO A 67 -1.45 5.15 7.48
C PRO A 67 -1.96 4.60 6.14
N ALA A 68 -3.28 4.69 5.91
CA ALA A 68 -3.88 4.31 4.63
C ALA A 68 -3.22 5.08 3.47
N ALA A 69 -2.77 4.34 2.45
CA ALA A 69 -2.20 4.92 1.24
C ALA A 69 -3.24 5.76 0.48
N ASN A 70 -2.78 6.79 -0.22
CA ASN A 70 -3.65 7.71 -0.95
C ASN A 70 -3.53 7.53 -2.47
N GLY A 71 -4.61 7.89 -3.19
CA GLY A 71 -4.66 7.86 -4.64
C GLY A 71 -4.52 6.48 -5.27
N LEU A 72 -4.83 5.41 -4.53
CA LEU A 72 -4.81 4.03 -5.09
C LEU A 72 -5.97 3.78 -6.04
N PHE A 73 -7.09 4.47 -5.81
CA PHE A 73 -8.31 4.34 -6.59
C PHE A 73 -8.61 5.68 -7.27
N ARG A 74 -9.20 5.60 -8.46
CA ARG A 74 -9.69 6.78 -9.17
C ARG A 74 -10.88 7.36 -8.39
N SER A 75 -10.96 8.68 -8.30
CA SER A 75 -12.17 9.35 -7.82
C SER A 75 -13.33 8.98 -8.74
N ALA A 76 -14.51 8.78 -8.15
CA ALA A 76 -15.74 8.56 -8.91
C ALA A 76 -16.14 9.82 -9.69
#